data_AF-A0A950KVB4-F1
#
_entry.id   AF-A0A950KVB4-F1
#
_cell.length_a   1.000
_cell.length_b   1.000
_cell.length_c   1.000
_cell.angle_alpha   90.00
_cell.angle_beta   90.00
_cell.angle_gamma   90.00
#
_symmetry.space_group_name_H-M   'P 1'
#
loop_
_entity.id
_entity.type
_entity.pdbx_description
1 polymer ?
#
loop_
_entity_poly.entity_id
_entity_poly.type
_entity_poly.pdbx_seq_one_letter_code
_entity_poly.pdbx_strand_id
1 'polypeptide(L)' 'MVDPVYKEFSQLLDEFSRIWQPPPEQTILEIAGYAHYEIVASNILKFFLDPEQNHGLQTSVLESLLAAAGKITSDPT' A
#
# COMPACT_ATOMS: atom_id res chain seq x y z
N MET A 1 33.06 -10.94 1.42
CA MET A 1 33.27 -10.85 2.87
C MET A 1 32.60 -9.55 3.31
N VAL A 2 31.45 -9.62 3.99
CA VAL A 2 30.73 -8.40 4.43
C VAL A 2 31.54 -7.77 5.55
N ASP A 3 31.76 -6.45 5.44
CA ASP A 3 32.50 -5.69 6.45
C ASP A 3 31.86 -5.91 7.84
N PRO A 4 32.63 -6.32 8.86
CA PRO A 4 32.10 -6.58 10.20
C PRO A 4 31.34 -5.38 10.78
N VAL A 5 31.74 -4.16 10.44
CA VAL A 5 31.05 -2.93 10.85
C VAL A 5 29.66 -2.86 10.22
N TYR A 6 29.53 -3.19 8.93
CA TYR A 6 28.24 -3.21 8.24
C TYR A 6 27.28 -4.22 8.86
N LYS A 7 27.80 -5.38 9.29
CA LYS A 7 27.01 -6.41 9.95
C LYS A 7 26.47 -5.92 11.30
N GLU A 8 27.30 -5.29 12.12
CA GLU A 8 26.87 -4.74 13.42
C GLU A 8 25.82 -3.64 13.25
N PHE A 9 26.01 -2.71 12.31
CA PHE A 9 25.02 -1.68 12.01
C PHE A 9 23.69 -2.27 11.51
N SER A 10 23.74 -3.29 10.65
CA SER A 10 22.52 -3.94 10.16
C SER A 10 21.71 -4.63 11.27
N GLN A 11 22.40 -5.23 12.24
CA GLN A 11 21.77 -5.87 13.39
C GLN A 11 21.12 -4.84 14.33
N LEU A 12 21.80 -3.72 14.56
CA LEU A 12 21.27 -2.63 15.37
C LEU A 12 20.00 -2.03 14.75
N LEU A 13 19.99 -1.83 13.43
CA LEU A 13 18.81 -1.33 12.71
C LEU A 13 17.64 -2.31 12.75
N ASP A 14 17.90 -3.61 12.62
CA ASP A 14 16.88 -4.66 12.75
C ASP A 14 16.30 -4.68 14.17
N GLU A 15 17.13 -4.59 15.20
CA GLU A 15 16.70 -4.50 16.59
C GLU A 15 15.85 -3.25 16.85
N PHE A 16 16.30 -2.08 16.35
CA PHE A 16 15.57 -0.82 16.49
C PHE A 16 14.19 -0.86 15.81
N SER A 17 14.11 -1.47 14.62
CA SER A 17 12.85 -1.62 13.89
C SER A 17 11.75 -2.41 14.65
N ARG A 18 12.16 -3.19 15.65
CA ARG A 18 11.26 -4.01 16.48
C ARG A 18 10.81 -3.31 17.77
N ILE A 19 11.54 -2.28 18.21
CA ILE A 19 11.28 -1.59 19.50
C ILE A 19 10.19 -0.54 19.35
N TRP A 20 10.12 0.13 18.19
CA TRP A 20 9.18 1.22 18.00
C TRP A 20 8.40 1.06 16.70
N GLN A 21 7.11 0.79 16.84
CA GLN A 21 6.14 1.10 15.80
C GLN A 21 5.39 2.35 16.27
N PRO A 22 5.41 3.47 15.54
CA PRO A 22 4.51 4.57 15.84
C PRO A 22 3.09 4.02 15.87
N PRO A 23 2.23 4.50 16.80
CA PRO A 23 0.81 4.21 16.69
C PRO A 23 0.35 4.60 15.29
N PRO A 24 -0.49 3.78 14.63
CA PRO A 24 -0.96 4.10 13.30
C PRO A 24 -1.56 5.50 13.30
N GLU A 25 -1.12 6.33 12.36
CA GLU A 25 -1.72 7.66 12.19
C GLU A 25 -3.19 7.48 11.87
N GLN A 26 -4.04 8.32 12.46
CA GLN A 26 -5.46 8.28 12.17
C GLN A 26 -5.69 8.56 10.69
N THR A 27 -6.38 7.64 10.02
CA THR A 27 -6.76 7.84 8.62
C THR A 27 -7.80 8.95 8.52
N ILE A 28 -7.88 9.60 7.36
CA ILE A 28 -8.94 10.59 7.07
C ILE A 28 -10.34 10.01 7.33
N LEU A 29 -10.52 8.70 7.17
CA LEU A 29 -11.78 7.99 7.43
C LEU A 29 -12.11 7.87 8.92
N GLU A 30 -11.09 7.59 9.74
CA GLU A 30 -11.20 7.56 11.21
C GLU A 30 -11.47 8.97 11.75
N ILE A 31 -10.78 9.98 11.22
CA ILE A 31 -10.99 11.40 11.55
C ILE A 31 -12.43 11.84 11.19
N ALA A 32 -12.98 11.32 10.08
CA ALA A 32 -14.34 11.62 9.64
C ALA A 32 -15.44 10.88 10.44
N GLY A 33 -15.07 9.97 11.36
CA GLY A 33 -16.03 9.28 12.25
C GLY A 33 -16.92 8.24 11.57
N TYR A 34 -16.49 7.66 10.45
CA TYR A 34 -17.29 6.64 9.75
C TYR A 34 -17.27 5.30 10.51
N ALA A 35 -18.39 4.96 11.15
CA ALA A 35 -18.54 3.75 11.98
C ALA A 35 -18.49 2.42 11.19
N HIS A 36 -18.53 2.45 9.85
CA HIS A 36 -18.61 1.27 8.98
C HIS A 36 -17.48 1.26 7.93
N TYR A 37 -16.26 0.98 8.38
CA TYR A 37 -15.05 0.98 7.54
C TYR A 37 -15.17 0.08 6.30
N GLU A 38 -15.84 -1.06 6.40
CA GLU A 38 -16.04 -1.97 5.26
C GLU A 38 -16.82 -1.32 4.12
N ILE A 39 -17.86 -0.55 4.45
CA ILE A 39 -18.69 0.15 3.45
C ILE A 39 -17.85 1.23 2.77
N VAL A 40 -17.08 1.99 3.55
CA VAL A 40 -16.25 3.08 3.01
C VAL A 40 -15.13 2.53 2.13
N ALA A 41 -14.42 1.50 2.59
CA ALA A 41 -13.38 0.84 1.81
C ALA A 41 -13.95 0.28 0.50
N SER A 42 -15.12 -0.37 0.55
CA SER A 42 -15.80 -0.89 -0.64
C SER A 42 -16.20 0.22 -1.62
N ASN A 43 -16.67 1.37 -1.12
CA ASN A 43 -17.02 2.52 -1.96
C ASN A 43 -15.78 3.16 -2.61
N ILE A 44 -14.67 3.26 -1.87
CA ILE A 44 -13.40 3.75 -2.41
C ILE A 44 -12.88 2.80 -3.50
N LEU A 45 -12.90 1.50 -3.23
CA LEU A 45 -12.51 0.49 -4.23
C LEU A 45 -13.42 0.56 -5.46
N LYS A 46 -14.74 0.64 -5.27
CA LYS A 46 -15.69 0.79 -6.37
C LYS A 46 -15.39 2.02 -7.24
N PHE A 47 -15.02 3.14 -6.63
CA PHE A 47 -14.65 4.36 -7.35
C PHE A 47 -13.41 4.15 -8.21
N PHE A 48 -12.36 3.49 -7.71
CA PHE A 48 -11.12 3.28 -8.48
C PHE A 48 -11.15 2.09 -9.45
N LEU A 49 -12.04 1.13 -9.23
CA LEU A 49 -12.18 -0.05 -10.09
C LEU A 49 -13.08 0.18 -11.31
N ASP A 50 -13.74 1.33 -11.41
CA ASP A 50 -14.60 1.73 -12.52
C ASP A 50 -13.86 2.76 -13.41
N PRO A 51 -13.35 2.35 -14.59
CA PRO A 51 -12.53 3.22 -15.47
C PRO A 51 -13.21 4.50 -15.93
N GLU A 52 -14.55 4.53 -15.90
CA GLU A 52 -15.37 5.66 -16.35
C GLU A 52 -15.58 6.71 -15.24
N GLN A 53 -15.07 6.46 -14.03
CA GLN A 53 -15.13 7.42 -12.94
C GLN A 53 -14.13 8.57 -13.12
N ASN A 54 -14.42 9.70 -12.48
CA ASN A 54 -13.63 10.93 -12.58
C ASN A 54 -12.34 10.91 -11.72
N HIS A 55 -11.64 9.78 -11.64
CA HIS A 55 -10.29 9.70 -11.03
C HIS A 55 -9.15 9.87 -12.04
N GLY A 56 -9.44 9.83 -13.35
CA GLY A 56 -8.44 10.12 -14.40
C GLY A 56 -7.38 9.03 -14.61
N LEU A 57 -7.57 7.84 -14.06
CA LEU A 57 -6.63 6.71 -14.20
C LEU A 57 -7.05 5.70 -15.27
N GLN A 58 -8.25 5.85 -15.85
CA GLN A 58 -8.80 4.96 -16.87
C GLN A 58 -8.64 3.48 -16.45
N THR A 59 -8.08 2.62 -17.30
CA THR A 59 -7.86 1.19 -17.03
C THR A 59 -6.62 0.89 -16.18
N SER A 60 -5.79 1.89 -15.88
CA SER A 60 -4.47 1.69 -15.23
C SER A 60 -4.57 0.96 -13.89
N VAL A 61 -5.62 1.23 -13.10
CA VAL A 61 -5.85 0.56 -11.81
C VAL A 61 -6.14 -0.94 -12.03
N LEU A 62 -6.99 -1.27 -13.00
CA LEU A 62 -7.33 -2.65 -13.34
C LEU A 62 -6.12 -3.39 -13.90
N GLU A 63 -5.37 -2.76 -14.79
CA GLU A 63 -4.14 -3.31 -15.35
C GLU A 63 -3.11 -3.60 -14.26
N SER A 64 -2.86 -2.64 -13.36
CA SER A 64 -1.94 -2.81 -12.24
C SER A 64 -2.39 -3.94 -11.31
N LEU A 65 -3.69 -4.03 -11.03
CA LEU A 65 -4.25 -5.09 -10.19
C LEU A 65 -4.10 -6.47 -10.82
N LEU A 66 -4.41 -6.60 -12.12
CA LEU A 66 -4.24 -7.84 -12.86
C LEU A 66 -2.78 -8.24 -12.98
N ALA A 67 -1.87 -7.27 -13.15
CA ALA A 67 -0.44 -7.51 -13.17
C ALA A 67 0.06 -8.04 -11.82
N ALA A 68 -0.33 -7.39 -10.72
CA ALA A 68 -0.01 -7.82 -9.36
C ALA A 68 -0.58 -9.21 -9.04
N ALA A 69 -1.75 -9.55 -9.59
CA ALA A 69 -2.35 -10.88 -9.48
C ALA A 69 -1.73 -11.94 -10.41
N GLY A 70 -0.68 -11.58 -11.18
CA GLY A 70 -0.02 -12.47 -12.14
C GLY A 70 -0.90 -12.87 -13.32
N LYS A 71 -1.93 -12.07 -13.64
CA LYS A 71 -2.87 -12.32 -14.74
C LYS A 71 -2.44 -11.68 -16.05
N ILE A 72 -1.61 -10.65 -15.99
CA ILE A 72 -0.95 -10.04 -17.14
C ILE A 72 0.50 -9.76 -16.79
N THR A 73 1.39 -9.92 -17.76
CA THR A 73 2.77 -9.44 -17.64
C THR A 73 2.78 -7.96 -17.97
N SER A 74 3.19 -7.11 -17.02
CA SER A 74 3.63 -5.77 -17.39
C SER A 74 4.90 -5.95 -18.23
N ASP A 75 4.77 -5.99 -19.55
CA ASP A 75 5.93 -6.06 -20.43
C ASP A 75 6.82 -4.83 -20.14
N PRO A 76 8.15 -5.02 -20.02
CA PRO A 76 9.05 -3.92 -19.79
C PRO A 76 9.12 -3.10 -21.07
N THR A 77 8.53 -1.91 -21.05
CA THR A 77 8.81 -0.87 -22.06
C THR A 77 10.05 -0.11 -21.65
#